data_AF-A0ABD6DYI5-F1
#
_entry.id   AF-A0ABD6DYI5-F1
#
_cell.length_a   1.000
_cell.length_b   1.000
_cell.length_c   1.000
_cell.angle_alpha   90.00
_cell.angle_beta   90.00
_cell.angle_gamma   90.00
#
_symmetry.space_group_name_H-M   'P 1'
#
loop_
_entity.id
_entity.type
_entity.pdbx_description
1 polymer ?
#
loop_
_entity_poly.entity_id
_entity_poly.type
_entity_poly.pdbx_seq_one_letter_code
_entity_poly.pdbx_strand_id
1 'polypeptide(L)'
;MPEPDPDASAPASPEERGEAMPTPPEGLAKRVWEPLQVQTVYDLERVIDYCDELIEHKERPVSPDEKVGAGEVAVEKPPQNLSREKRRAAKEEFEEMSTEQLKELSDEELTRYGHLQKRKLPCGPGCDGCPHGPYRYTVYRDLRGKVTSRYAGKADGE
;
A
#
# COMPACT_ATOMS: atom_id res chain seq x y z
N MET A 1 -8.07 50.51 58.19
CA MET A 1 -8.35 49.50 57.14
C MET A 1 -7.70 50.04 55.87
N PRO A 2 -6.55 49.53 55.44
CA PRO A 2 -5.97 49.92 54.15
C PRO A 2 -6.74 49.27 53.00
N GLU A 3 -7.02 50.02 51.93
CA GLU A 3 -7.68 49.54 50.73
C GLU A 3 -6.75 48.60 49.93
N PRO A 4 -7.28 47.53 49.30
CA PRO A 4 -6.45 46.65 48.47
C PRO A 4 -6.06 47.34 47.16
N ASP A 5 -4.81 47.13 46.78
CA ASP A 5 -4.14 47.66 45.59
C ASP A 5 -4.81 47.16 44.28
N PRO A 6 -5.19 48.04 43.33
CA PRO A 6 -5.84 47.64 42.07
C PRO A 6 -4.88 47.04 41.02
N ASP A 7 -3.58 46.93 41.28
CA ASP A 7 -2.59 46.45 40.31
C ASP A 7 -2.10 45.01 40.57
N ALA A 8 -2.92 44.16 41.19
CA ALA A 8 -2.68 42.71 41.25
C ALA A 8 -3.09 42.02 39.94
N SER A 9 -2.66 42.54 38.79
CA SER A 9 -2.75 41.84 37.50
C SER A 9 -1.45 41.11 37.20
N ALA A 10 -1.52 39.79 37.47
CA ALA A 10 -0.79 38.68 36.82
C ALA A 10 0.68 38.43 37.27
N PRO A 11 1.14 37.16 37.21
CA PRO A 11 1.14 36.40 35.98
C PRO A 11 0.18 35.20 35.99
N ALA A 12 -0.58 35.06 34.90
CA ALA A 12 -1.11 33.78 34.46
C ALA A 12 0.01 32.73 34.54
N SER A 13 -0.32 31.57 35.10
CA SER A 13 0.59 30.41 35.26
C SER A 13 1.31 30.12 33.92
N PRO A 14 2.54 29.58 33.92
CA PRO A 14 3.23 29.17 32.69
C PRO A 14 2.40 28.18 31.84
N GLU A 15 1.38 27.58 32.45
CA GLU A 15 0.43 26.66 31.84
C GLU A 15 -0.58 27.34 30.87
N GLU A 16 -0.68 28.66 30.84
CA GLU A 16 -1.69 29.38 30.02
C GLU A 16 -1.16 30.00 28.71
N ARG A 17 0.04 29.62 28.25
CA ARG A 17 0.55 29.98 26.91
C ARG A 17 1.24 28.81 26.22
N GLY A 18 0.44 27.92 25.65
CA GLY A 18 0.92 26.95 24.66
C GLY A 18 -0.28 26.27 24.05
N GLU A 19 -0.52 26.48 22.76
CA GLU A 19 -1.43 25.61 22.01
C GLU A 19 -0.99 24.16 22.28
N ALA A 20 -1.91 23.33 22.76
CA ALA A 20 -1.61 21.94 23.06
C ALA A 20 -1.04 21.26 21.81
N MET A 21 0.01 20.45 21.99
CA MET A 21 0.63 19.70 20.90
C MET A 21 -0.44 18.92 20.10
N PRO A 22 -0.31 18.84 18.77
CA PRO A 22 -1.29 18.13 17.95
C PRO A 22 -1.40 16.66 18.36
N THR A 23 -2.62 16.13 18.34
CA THR A 23 -2.89 14.71 18.62
C THR A 23 -2.22 13.84 17.56
N PRO A 24 -1.46 12.80 17.95
CA PRO A 24 -0.81 11.92 16.98
C PRO A 24 -1.84 11.10 16.18
N PRO A 25 -1.52 10.67 14.94
CA PRO A 25 -2.41 9.85 14.12
C PRO A 25 -2.80 8.52 14.78
N GLU A 26 -4.07 8.11 14.61
CA GLU A 26 -4.54 6.81 15.09
C GLU A 26 -3.79 5.65 14.43
N GLY A 27 -3.54 4.58 15.20
CA GLY A 27 -2.85 3.38 14.72
C GLY A 27 -1.33 3.52 14.54
N LEU A 28 -0.78 4.74 14.62
CA LEU A 28 0.66 4.96 14.53
C LEU A 28 1.34 4.64 15.87
N ALA A 29 2.36 3.76 15.83
CA ALA A 29 3.05 3.32 17.03
C ALA A 29 3.74 4.49 17.76
N LYS A 30 3.65 4.50 19.10
CA LYS A 30 4.25 5.55 19.96
C LYS A 30 5.72 5.86 19.64
N ARG A 31 6.51 4.81 19.41
CA ARG A 31 7.94 4.91 19.03
C ARG A 31 8.21 5.66 17.72
N VAL A 32 7.19 5.92 16.91
CA VAL A 32 7.29 6.64 15.63
C VAL A 32 6.95 8.11 15.81
N TRP A 33 5.81 8.44 16.43
CA TRP A 33 5.38 9.84 16.54
C TRP A 33 6.06 10.61 17.68
N GLU A 34 6.46 9.95 18.77
CA GLU A 34 7.10 10.63 19.91
C GLU A 34 8.45 11.26 19.51
N PRO A 35 9.32 10.59 18.73
CA PRO A 35 10.52 11.22 18.18
C PRO A 35 10.26 12.36 17.20
N LEU A 36 9.12 12.38 16.50
CA LEU A 36 8.79 13.46 15.55
C LEU A 36 8.43 14.76 16.27
N GLN A 37 7.77 14.69 17.43
CA GLN A 37 7.34 15.86 18.20
C GLN A 37 8.50 16.72 18.71
N VAL A 38 9.70 16.13 18.87
CA VAL A 38 10.90 16.83 19.33
C VAL A 38 11.79 17.34 18.20
N GLN A 39 11.44 17.08 16.93
CA GLN A 39 12.24 17.49 15.78
C GLN A 39 12.10 18.99 15.48
N THR A 40 13.09 19.52 14.77
CA THR A 40 12.99 20.85 14.18
C THR A 40 12.04 20.85 12.97
N VAL A 41 11.49 22.01 12.60
CA VAL A 41 10.67 22.14 11.38
C VAL A 41 11.43 21.63 10.15
N TYR A 42 12.72 21.95 10.05
CA TYR A 42 13.58 21.53 8.95
C TYR A 42 13.76 20.00 8.85
N ASP A 43 13.92 19.32 9.99
CA ASP A 43 14.02 17.87 10.00
C ASP A 43 12.67 17.22 9.69
N LEU A 44 11.56 17.82 10.14
CA LEU A 44 10.21 17.37 9.78
C LEU A 44 9.94 17.48 8.27
N GLU A 45 10.34 18.58 7.64
CA GLU A 45 10.24 18.75 6.17
C GLU A 45 11.02 17.65 5.44
N ARG A 46 12.24 17.34 5.88
CA ARG A 46 13.02 16.23 5.30
C ARG A 46 12.40 14.86 5.52
N VAL A 47 11.78 14.64 6.67
CA VAL A 47 11.03 13.41 6.94
C VAL A 47 9.84 13.31 5.99
N ILE A 48 9.15 14.42 5.70
CA ILE A 48 8.05 14.45 4.72
C ILE A 48 8.57 14.08 3.34
N ASP A 49 9.63 14.73 2.86
CA ASP A 49 10.23 14.44 1.55
C ASP A 49 10.60 12.96 1.41
N TYR A 50 11.28 12.40 2.42
CA TYR A 50 11.64 10.99 2.42
C TYR A 50 10.43 10.06 2.51
N CYS A 51 9.40 10.43 3.28
CA CYS A 51 8.14 9.67 3.31
C CYS A 51 7.48 9.63 1.93
N ASP A 52 7.46 10.75 1.22
CA ASP A 52 6.88 10.81 -0.13
C ASP A 52 7.66 9.94 -1.13
N GLU A 53 9.00 10.02 -1.14
CA GLU A 53 9.85 9.13 -1.94
C GLU A 53 9.63 7.66 -1.60
N LEU A 54 9.52 7.33 -0.30
CA LEU A 54 9.31 5.96 0.15
C LEU A 54 7.93 5.44 -0.25
N ILE A 55 6.89 6.28 -0.20
CA ILE A 55 5.55 5.90 -0.66
C ILE A 55 5.56 5.72 -2.17
N GLU A 56 6.15 6.63 -2.94
CA GLU A 56 6.29 6.49 -4.39
C GLU A 56 6.98 5.18 -4.75
N HIS A 57 8.10 4.88 -4.08
CA HIS A 57 8.81 3.63 -4.23
C HIS A 57 7.86 2.45 -3.95
N LYS A 58 7.18 2.42 -2.80
CA LYS A 58 6.31 1.29 -2.43
C LYS A 58 5.08 1.13 -3.31
N GLU A 59 4.59 2.21 -3.91
CA GLU A 59 3.39 2.23 -4.74
C GLU A 59 3.67 2.13 -6.24
N ARG A 60 4.93 2.12 -6.67
CA ARG A 60 5.28 1.96 -8.09
C ARG A 60 4.66 0.69 -8.68
N PRO A 61 4.28 0.68 -9.97
CA PRO A 61 3.79 -0.52 -10.63
C PRO A 61 4.81 -1.67 -10.52
N VAL A 62 4.33 -2.91 -10.57
CA VAL A 62 5.23 -4.08 -10.66
C VAL A 62 5.87 -4.08 -12.04
N SER A 63 7.20 -4.21 -12.10
CA SER A 63 7.92 -4.37 -13.36
C SER A 63 7.69 -5.77 -13.97
N PRO A 64 7.74 -5.94 -15.31
CA PRO A 64 7.70 -7.27 -15.93
C PRO A 64 8.77 -8.24 -15.41
N ASP A 65 9.94 -7.72 -15.00
CA ASP A 65 11.04 -8.53 -14.45
C ASP A 65 10.77 -9.04 -13.03
N GLU A 66 9.84 -8.42 -12.30
CA GLU A 66 9.49 -8.80 -10.94
C GLU A 66 8.48 -9.95 -10.94
N LYS A 67 9.02 -11.17 -10.93
CA LYS A 67 8.23 -12.39 -10.91
C LYS A 67 8.06 -12.91 -9.47
N VAL A 68 6.85 -13.34 -9.14
CA VAL A 68 6.54 -13.98 -7.85
C VAL A 68 5.72 -15.24 -8.09
N GLY A 69 6.09 -16.34 -7.45
CA GLY A 69 5.45 -17.65 -7.64
C GLY A 69 6.14 -18.52 -8.69
N ALA A 70 5.72 -19.78 -8.74
CA ALA A 70 6.28 -20.79 -9.64
C ALA A 70 5.50 -20.90 -10.97
N GLY A 71 6.05 -21.66 -11.91
CA GLY A 71 5.45 -21.95 -13.21
C GLY A 71 6.00 -21.11 -14.35
N GLU A 72 5.72 -21.57 -15.57
CA GLU A 72 6.03 -20.85 -16.79
C GLU A 72 4.91 -19.86 -17.08
N VAL A 73 5.27 -18.59 -17.32
CA VAL A 73 4.33 -17.56 -17.77
C VAL A 73 4.12 -17.74 -19.26
N ALA A 74 2.92 -18.18 -19.66
CA ALA A 74 2.57 -18.41 -21.06
C ALA A 74 2.01 -17.14 -21.72
N VAL A 75 1.27 -16.32 -20.97
CA VAL A 75 0.72 -15.04 -21.42
C VAL A 75 0.83 -14.03 -20.29
N GLU A 76 1.16 -12.78 -20.62
CA GLU A 76 1.23 -11.69 -19.66
C GLU A 76 0.56 -10.43 -20.22
N LYS A 77 -0.15 -9.67 -19.37
CA LYS A 77 -0.75 -8.38 -19.72
C LYS A 77 -0.33 -7.33 -18.69
N PRO A 78 0.34 -6.24 -19.11
CA PRO A 78 0.83 -5.23 -18.17
C PRO A 78 -0.31 -4.55 -17.41
N PRO A 79 -0.04 -4.00 -16.21
CA PRO A 79 -1.03 -3.23 -15.48
C PRO A 79 -1.46 -1.99 -16.26
N GLN A 80 -2.70 -1.56 -16.06
CA GLN A 80 -3.19 -0.31 -16.64
C GLN A 80 -2.39 0.89 -16.14
N ASN A 81 -2.15 1.87 -17.03
CA ASN A 81 -1.51 3.13 -16.68
C ASN A 81 -2.50 4.06 -15.97
N LEU A 82 -2.74 3.80 -14.69
CA LEU A 82 -3.63 4.56 -13.82
C LEU A 82 -2.85 5.59 -13.00
N SER A 83 -3.51 6.70 -12.67
CA SER A 83 -2.98 7.66 -11.70
C SER A 83 -2.69 6.99 -10.36
N ARG A 84 -1.75 7.54 -9.58
CA ARG A 84 -1.35 7.01 -8.26
C ARG A 84 -2.57 6.76 -7.35
N GLU A 85 -3.47 7.74 -7.28
CA GLU A 85 -4.69 7.65 -6.46
C GLU A 85 -5.60 6.49 -6.90
N LYS A 86 -5.86 6.35 -8.21
CA LYS A 86 -6.66 5.25 -8.75
C LYS A 86 -6.00 3.89 -8.53
N ARG A 87 -4.66 3.81 -8.60
CA ARG A 87 -3.92 2.58 -8.28
C ARG A 87 -4.04 2.20 -6.80
N ARG A 88 -3.97 3.18 -5.89
CA ARG A 88 -4.16 2.94 -4.46
C ARG A 88 -5.57 2.42 -4.17
N ALA A 89 -6.60 3.10 -4.68
CA ALA A 89 -7.99 2.67 -4.51
C ALA A 89 -8.24 1.26 -5.09
N ALA A 90 -7.73 0.99 -6.30
CA ALA A 90 -7.83 -0.34 -6.90
C ALA A 90 -7.13 -1.41 -6.05
N LYS A 91 -5.97 -1.09 -5.47
CA LYS A 91 -5.24 -2.02 -4.60
C LYS A 91 -6.00 -2.36 -3.31
N GLU A 92 -6.58 -1.35 -2.65
CA GLU A 92 -7.41 -1.54 -1.45
C GLU A 92 -8.61 -2.45 -1.78
N GLU A 93 -9.33 -2.13 -2.87
CA GLU A 93 -10.42 -2.97 -3.40
C GLU A 93 -9.94 -4.41 -3.64
N PHE A 94 -8.77 -4.58 -4.28
CA PHE A 94 -8.22 -5.88 -4.65
C PHE A 94 -7.78 -6.72 -3.44
N GLU A 95 -7.32 -6.11 -2.35
CA GLU A 95 -6.97 -6.83 -1.12
C GLU A 95 -8.21 -7.31 -0.36
N GLU A 96 -9.32 -6.57 -0.44
CA GLU A 96 -10.59 -6.94 0.19
C GLU A 96 -11.40 -7.96 -0.62
N MET A 97 -11.24 -8.00 -1.95
CA MET A 97 -11.94 -8.94 -2.81
C MET A 97 -11.70 -10.40 -2.41
N SER A 98 -12.74 -11.23 -2.49
CA SER A 98 -12.63 -12.67 -2.33
C SER A 98 -12.09 -13.35 -3.59
N THR A 99 -11.53 -14.55 -3.43
CA THR A 99 -11.06 -15.35 -4.58
C THR A 99 -12.17 -15.68 -5.57
N GLU A 100 -13.43 -15.84 -5.13
CA GLU A 100 -14.54 -16.11 -6.04
C GLU A 100 -14.86 -14.90 -6.92
N GLN A 101 -14.91 -13.70 -6.34
CA GLN A 101 -15.07 -12.45 -7.10
C GLN A 101 -13.94 -12.27 -8.12
N LEU A 102 -12.70 -12.60 -7.74
CA LEU A 102 -11.56 -12.52 -8.66
C LEU A 102 -11.69 -13.44 -9.87
N LYS A 103 -12.37 -14.59 -9.74
CA LYS A 103 -12.59 -15.52 -10.87
C LYS A 103 -13.58 -14.98 -11.88
N GLU A 104 -14.53 -14.16 -11.44
CA GLU A 104 -15.57 -13.58 -12.29
C GLU A 104 -15.07 -12.40 -13.15
N LEU A 105 -13.96 -11.78 -12.75
CA LEU A 105 -13.34 -10.69 -13.50
C LEU A 105 -12.71 -11.17 -14.82
N SER A 106 -12.87 -10.34 -15.85
CA SER A 106 -12.15 -10.51 -17.13
C SER A 106 -10.65 -10.23 -16.97
N ASP A 107 -9.86 -10.69 -17.94
CA ASP A 107 -8.43 -10.39 -17.98
C ASP A 107 -8.17 -8.87 -18.01
N GLU A 108 -8.93 -8.12 -18.80
CA GLU A 108 -8.85 -6.66 -18.90
C GLU A 108 -9.14 -5.98 -17.56
N GLU A 109 -10.16 -6.43 -16.83
CA GLU A 109 -10.46 -5.90 -15.49
C GLU A 109 -9.36 -6.23 -14.48
N LEU A 110 -8.78 -7.43 -14.54
CA LEU A 110 -7.69 -7.83 -13.65
C LEU A 110 -6.43 -6.96 -13.84
N THR A 111 -6.18 -6.44 -15.04
CA THR A 111 -5.05 -5.52 -15.30
C THR A 111 -5.18 -4.17 -14.58
N ARG A 112 -6.38 -3.80 -14.10
CA ARG A 112 -6.58 -2.62 -13.24
C ARG A 112 -5.83 -2.74 -11.91
N TYR A 113 -5.69 -3.97 -11.42
CA TYR A 113 -5.15 -4.26 -10.08
C TYR A 113 -3.67 -4.65 -10.09
N GLY A 114 -3.15 -5.10 -11.24
CA GLY A 114 -1.76 -5.50 -11.36
C GLY A 114 -1.41 -6.11 -12.71
N HIS A 115 -0.21 -6.68 -12.78
CA HIS A 115 0.28 -7.40 -13.94
C HIS A 115 -0.37 -8.78 -14.00
N LEU A 116 -1.25 -9.02 -14.98
CA LEU A 116 -1.87 -10.31 -15.17
C LEU A 116 -0.89 -11.30 -15.83
N GLN A 117 -0.80 -12.51 -15.28
CA GLN A 117 0.00 -13.60 -15.81
C GLN A 117 -0.83 -14.88 -15.87
N LYS A 118 -0.87 -15.51 -17.05
CA LYS A 118 -1.40 -16.87 -17.24
C LYS A 118 -0.25 -17.85 -17.12
N ARG A 119 -0.26 -18.64 -16.04
CA ARG A 119 0.86 -19.55 -15.70
C ARG A 119 0.46 -21.00 -15.91
N LYS A 120 1.37 -21.78 -16.50
CA LYS A 120 1.32 -23.24 -16.48
C LYS A 120 2.15 -23.72 -15.29
N LEU A 121 1.53 -24.46 -14.39
CA LEU A 121 2.19 -24.98 -13.19
C LEU A 121 2.59 -26.45 -13.42
N PRO A 122 3.85 -26.83 -13.13
CA PRO A 122 4.25 -28.23 -13.23
C PRO A 122 3.50 -29.06 -12.19
N CYS A 123 2.90 -30.18 -12.62
CA CYS A 123 2.09 -31.02 -11.74
C CYS A 123 2.88 -32.06 -10.94
N GLY A 124 4.20 -32.12 -11.14
CA GLY A 124 5.12 -33.05 -10.49
C GLY A 124 6.26 -33.47 -11.43
N PRO A 125 7.23 -34.27 -10.94
CA PRO A 125 8.27 -34.85 -11.78
C PRO A 125 7.68 -35.74 -12.88
N GLY A 126 8.04 -35.50 -14.15
CA GLY A 126 7.60 -36.33 -15.30
C GLY A 126 6.22 -35.97 -15.87
N CYS A 127 5.68 -34.80 -15.55
CA CYS A 127 4.39 -34.32 -16.03
C CYS A 127 4.49 -33.68 -17.44
N ASP A 128 4.87 -34.46 -18.46
CA ASP A 128 4.89 -34.02 -19.86
C ASP A 128 3.49 -34.20 -20.48
N GLY A 129 2.61 -33.21 -20.28
CA GLY A 129 1.31 -33.13 -20.98
C GLY A 129 0.05 -33.17 -20.12
N CYS A 130 0.14 -33.05 -18.79
CA CYS A 130 -1.06 -33.02 -17.93
C CYS A 130 -1.67 -31.60 -17.87
N PRO A 131 -2.99 -31.41 -18.05
CA PRO A 131 -3.64 -30.11 -18.21
C PRO A 131 -3.85 -29.37 -16.87
N HIS A 132 -2.76 -28.95 -16.21
CA HIS A 132 -2.83 -28.12 -15.00
C HIS A 132 -2.49 -26.66 -15.32
N GLY A 133 -3.51 -25.96 -15.80
CA GLY A 133 -3.42 -24.59 -16.26
C GLY A 133 -3.56 -24.48 -17.78
N PRO A 134 -3.55 -23.26 -18.34
CA PRO A 134 -3.12 -22.04 -17.67
C PRO A 134 -4.07 -21.54 -16.55
N TYR A 135 -3.50 -20.92 -15.54
CA TYR A 135 -4.21 -20.25 -14.44
C TYR A 135 -3.89 -18.77 -14.43
N ARG A 136 -4.87 -17.93 -14.11
CA ARG A 136 -4.74 -16.48 -14.06
C ARG A 136 -4.21 -16.05 -12.69
N TYR A 137 -3.17 -15.23 -12.69
CA TYR A 137 -2.59 -14.60 -11.50
C TYR A 137 -2.41 -13.12 -11.74
N THR A 138 -2.92 -12.29 -10.82
CA THR A 138 -2.61 -10.86 -10.83
C THR A 138 -1.45 -10.61 -9.87
N VAL A 139 -0.31 -10.20 -10.42
CA VAL A 139 0.89 -9.80 -9.69
C VAL A 139 0.81 -8.32 -9.37
N TYR A 140 0.94 -7.95 -8.10
CA TYR A 140 0.79 -6.57 -7.63
C TYR A 140 1.69 -6.30 -6.43
N ARG A 141 1.86 -5.03 -6.05
CA ARG A 141 2.45 -4.66 -4.77
C ARG A 141 1.36 -4.48 -3.74
N ASP A 142 1.48 -5.14 -2.60
CA ASP A 142 0.52 -4.99 -1.50
C ASP A 142 0.60 -3.59 -0.83
N LEU A 143 -0.29 -3.31 0.12
CA LEU A 143 -0.28 -2.06 0.90
C LEU A 143 1.03 -1.83 1.67
N ARG A 144 1.85 -2.86 1.86
CA ARG A 144 3.17 -2.77 2.51
C ARG A 144 4.31 -2.50 1.52
N GLY A 145 4.05 -2.60 0.22
CA GLY A 145 4.99 -2.42 -0.89
C GLY A 145 5.67 -3.71 -1.37
N LYS A 146 5.25 -4.88 -0.89
CA LYS A 146 5.81 -6.19 -1.25
C LYS A 146 5.14 -6.71 -2.53
N VAL A 147 5.95 -7.19 -3.48
CA VAL A 147 5.42 -7.89 -4.67
C VAL A 147 4.84 -9.24 -4.25
N THR A 148 3.59 -9.47 -4.63
CA THR A 148 2.83 -10.69 -4.36
C THR A 148 1.87 -10.99 -5.52
N SER A 149 1.20 -12.13 -5.49
CA SER A 149 0.24 -12.51 -6.52
C SER A 149 -1.01 -13.14 -5.92
N ARG A 150 -2.18 -12.85 -6.50
CA ARG A 150 -3.43 -13.54 -6.19
C ARG A 150 -3.91 -14.37 -7.37
N TYR A 151 -4.44 -15.54 -7.06
CA TYR A 151 -5.08 -16.43 -8.03
C TYR A 151 -6.46 -15.88 -8.43
N ALA A 152 -6.72 -15.82 -9.74
CA ALA A 152 -7.94 -15.29 -10.35
C ALA A 152 -8.64 -16.34 -11.23
N GLY A 153 -8.46 -17.63 -10.93
CA GLY A 153 -9.16 -18.71 -11.63
C GLY A 153 -8.36 -19.40 -12.73
N LYS A 154 -9.00 -20.38 -13.36
CA LYS A 154 -8.48 -21.02 -14.58
C LYS A 154 -8.51 -19.99 -15.70
N ALA A 155 -7.49 -19.97 -16.54
CA ALA A 155 -7.61 -19.27 -17.81
C ALA A 155 -8.47 -20.11 -18.73
N ASP A 156 -9.36 -19.47 -19.49
CA ASP A 156 -10.08 -20.15 -20.56
C ASP A 156 -9.06 -20.84 -21.49
N GLY A 157 -9.36 -22.09 -21.85
CA GLY A 157 -8.61 -22.77 -22.89
C GLY A 157 -8.90 -22.08 -24.21
N GLU A 158 -7.85 -21.72 -24.95
CA GLU A 158 -7.97 -21.37 -26.37
C GLU A 158 -8.67 -22.48 -27.16
#